data_AF-A0AA90T2J1-F1
#
_entry.id   AF-A0AA90T2J1-F1
#
_cell.length_a   1.000
_cell.length_b   1.000
_cell.length_c   1.000
_cell.angle_alpha   90.00
_cell.angle_beta   90.00
_cell.angle_gamma   90.00
#
_symmetry.space_group_name_H-M   'P 1'
#
loop_
_entity.id
_entity.type
_entity.pdbx_description
1 polymer ?
#
loop_
_entity_poly.entity_id
_entity_poly.type
_entity_poly.pdbx_seq_one_letter_code
_entity_poly.pdbx_strand_id
1 'polypeptide(L)'
;MNFEFGVYSLGERIPDEYGYVLPAKERIENIIQMAKWSDEAGLDVFGVGEHHRLDFVTSSYAMLLGAIALGSSLLQLPLNK
;
A
#
# COMPACT_ATOMS: atom_id res chain seq x y z
N MET A 1 19.67 16.25 -8.47
CA MET A 1 18.53 15.33 -8.33
C MET A 1 19.05 14.12 -7.62
N ASN A 2 18.47 13.78 -6.47
CA ASN A 2 18.72 12.48 -5.86
C ASN A 2 17.80 11.46 -6.53
N PHE A 3 18.30 10.24 -6.65
CA PHE A 3 17.52 9.11 -7.14
C PHE A 3 16.76 8.50 -5.95
N GLU A 4 15.49 8.15 -6.14
CA GLU A 4 14.62 7.59 -5.11
C GLU A 4 14.21 6.17 -5.47
N PHE A 5 14.17 5.28 -4.47
CA PHE A 5 13.66 3.92 -4.58
C PHE A 5 12.40 3.74 -3.74
N GLY A 6 11.44 2.97 -4.25
CA GLY A 6 10.18 2.79 -3.55
C GLY A 6 9.40 1.55 -3.98
N VAL A 7 8.34 1.28 -3.21
CA VAL A 7 7.39 0.18 -3.44
C VAL A 7 6.01 0.75 -3.74
N TYR A 8 5.26 0.06 -4.59
CA TYR A 8 3.91 0.44 -4.97
C TYR A 8 2.96 -0.76 -4.93
N SER A 9 1.74 -0.55 -4.46
CA SER A 9 0.68 -1.57 -4.43
C SER A 9 -0.60 -1.03 -5.04
N LEU A 10 -1.23 -1.75 -5.97
CA LEU A 10 -2.55 -1.38 -6.48
C LEU A 10 -3.66 -1.75 -5.51
N GLY A 11 -3.41 -2.65 -4.55
CA GLY A 11 -4.40 -3.12 -3.58
C GLY A 11 -5.27 -4.27 -4.07
N GLU A 12 -4.82 -4.97 -5.11
CA GLU A 12 -5.46 -6.13 -5.68
C GLU A 12 -5.59 -7.29 -4.67
N ARG A 13 -6.68 -8.05 -4.80
CA ARG A 13 -6.97 -9.28 -4.06
C ARG A 13 -6.98 -10.44 -5.06
N ILE A 14 -5.79 -10.91 -5.40
CA ILE A 14 -5.62 -12.02 -6.36
C ILE A 14 -5.97 -13.35 -5.67
N PRO A 15 -6.82 -14.20 -6.26
CA PRO A 15 -7.03 -15.55 -5.79
C PRO A 15 -5.74 -16.37 -5.83
N ASP A 16 -5.52 -17.24 -4.85
CA ASP A 16 -4.41 -18.21 -4.90
C ASP A 16 -4.70 -19.37 -5.88
N GLU A 17 -3.78 -20.35 -5.93
CA GLU A 17 -3.91 -21.52 -6.80
C GLU A 17 -5.14 -22.40 -6.50
N TYR A 18 -5.76 -22.25 -5.32
CA TYR A 18 -6.98 -22.94 -4.89
C TYR A 18 -8.24 -22.06 -5.00
N GLY A 19 -8.11 -20.83 -5.48
CA GLY A 19 -9.19 -19.86 -5.62
C GLY A 19 -9.54 -19.12 -4.32
N TYR A 20 -8.75 -19.24 -3.26
CA TYR A 20 -8.96 -18.48 -2.04
C TYR A 20 -8.58 -17.01 -2.26
N VAL A 21 -9.48 -16.10 -1.90
CA VAL A 21 -9.28 -14.65 -2.00
C VAL A 21 -9.08 -14.06 -0.62
N LEU A 22 -7.92 -13.44 -0.40
CA LEU A 22 -7.59 -12.80 0.88
C LEU A 22 -8.70 -11.83 1.32
N PRO A 23 -9.14 -11.83 2.60
CA PRO A 23 -10.10 -10.87 3.12
C PRO A 23 -9.62 -9.43 2.94
N ALA A 24 -10.55 -8.51 2.69
CA ALA A 24 -10.21 -7.10 2.43
C ALA A 24 -9.45 -6.46 3.60
N LYS A 25 -9.85 -6.76 4.83
CA LYS A 25 -9.17 -6.29 6.05
C LYS A 25 -7.72 -6.73 6.10
N GLU A 26 -7.46 -8.03 5.90
CA GLU A 26 -6.11 -8.58 5.89
C GLU A 26 -5.26 -7.99 4.76
N ARG A 27 -5.86 -7.72 3.59
CA ARG A 27 -5.13 -7.05 2.50
C ARG A 27 -4.73 -5.62 2.87
N ILE A 28 -5.60 -4.87 3.53
CA ILE A 28 -5.29 -3.51 4.03
C ILE A 28 -4.17 -3.59 5.09
N GLU A 29 -4.26 -4.52 6.04
CA GLU A 29 -3.22 -4.74 7.05
C GLU A 29 -1.87 -5.09 6.41
N ASN A 30 -1.87 -5.94 5.37
CA ASN A 30 -0.67 -6.25 4.58
C ASN A 30 -0.08 -5.02 3.90
N ILE A 31 -0.88 -4.13 3.32
CA ILE A 31 -0.39 -2.89 2.70
C ILE A 31 0.26 -1.97 3.75
N ILE A 32 -0.37 -1.81 4.91
CA ILE A 32 0.19 -1.02 6.02
C ILE A 32 1.51 -1.65 6.50
N GLN A 33 1.57 -2.98 6.59
CA GLN A 33 2.77 -3.69 7.00
C GLN A 33 3.90 -3.58 5.96
N MET A 34 3.58 -3.64 4.67
CA MET A 34 4.54 -3.38 3.59
C MET A 34 5.12 -1.98 3.65
N ALA A 35 4.30 -0.98 3.98
CA ALA A 35 4.78 0.39 4.17
C ALA A 35 5.73 0.48 5.37
N LYS A 36 5.40 -0.12 6.51
CA LYS A 36 6.31 -0.18 7.67
C LYS A 36 7.64 -0.85 7.32
N TRP A 37 7.61 -1.98 6.63
CA TRP A 37 8.84 -2.64 6.18
C TRP A 37 9.64 -1.80 5.18
N SER A 38 8.97 -1.02 4.34
CA SER A 38 9.64 -0.09 3.41
C SER A 38 10.36 1.02 4.16
N ASP A 39 9.73 1.57 5.21
CA ASP A 39 10.33 2.57 6.12
C ASP A 39 11.54 1.98 6.86
N GLU A 40 11.38 0.79 7.45
CA GLU A 40 12.45 0.06 8.16
C GLU A 40 13.63 -0.31 7.24
N ALA A 41 13.36 -0.61 5.97
CA ALA A 41 14.37 -0.92 4.97
C ALA A 41 15.07 0.33 4.41
N GLY A 42 14.63 1.53 4.77
CA GLY A 42 15.22 2.79 4.30
C GLY A 42 14.87 3.13 2.85
N LEU A 43 13.71 2.69 2.35
CA LEU A 43 13.19 3.16 1.07
C LEU A 43 12.70 4.60 1.16
N ASP A 44 12.75 5.31 0.04
CA ASP A 44 12.39 6.73 -0.01
C ASP A 44 10.87 6.93 -0.14
N VAL A 45 10.19 6.03 -0.86
CA VAL A 45 8.78 6.22 -1.26
C VAL A 45 7.96 4.95 -1.07
N PHE A 46 6.73 5.10 -0.57
CA PHE A 46 5.69 4.05 -0.64
C PHE A 46 4.41 4.60 -1.26
N GLY A 47 3.98 4.00 -2.37
CA GLY A 47 2.78 4.41 -3.09
C GLY A 47 1.66 3.38 -3.02
N VAL A 48 0.42 3.86 -3.07
CA VAL A 48 -0.77 3.01 -3.22
C VAL A 48 -1.60 3.46 -4.44
N GLY A 49 -2.21 2.55 -5.16
CA GLY A 49 -3.12 2.91 -6.27
C GLY A 49 -4.50 3.34 -5.76
N GLU A 50 -5.35 3.85 -6.65
CA GLU A 50 -6.79 3.96 -6.41
C GLU A 50 -7.56 3.16 -7.47
N HIS A 51 -8.38 2.20 -7.03
CA HIS A 51 -9.20 1.38 -7.91
C HIS A 51 -10.62 1.21 -7.37
N HIS A 52 -11.60 1.40 -8.25
CA HIS A 52 -13.04 1.28 -7.95
C HIS A 52 -13.58 -0.04 -8.47
N ARG A 53 -13.02 -1.15 -7.98
CA ARG A 53 -13.44 -2.52 -8.33
C ARG A 53 -13.51 -3.40 -7.08
N LEU A 54 -14.38 -4.41 -7.10
CA LEU A 54 -14.61 -5.30 -5.96
C LEU A 54 -13.40 -6.18 -5.59
N ASP A 55 -12.50 -6.41 -6.54
CA ASP A 55 -11.27 -7.16 -6.38
C ASP A 55 -10.08 -6.31 -5.88
N PHE A 56 -10.33 -5.07 -5.46
CA PHE A 56 -9.33 -4.16 -4.89
C PHE A 56 -9.79 -3.60 -3.53
N VAL A 57 -8.84 -3.28 -2.65
CA VAL A 57 -9.12 -2.65 -1.33
C VAL A 57 -8.82 -1.15 -1.27
N THR A 58 -8.39 -0.59 -2.38
CA THR A 58 -7.83 0.77 -2.49
C THR A 58 -8.84 1.72 -3.13
N SER A 59 -10.05 1.78 -2.61
CA SER A 59 -11.09 2.69 -3.16
C SER A 59 -10.93 4.14 -2.70
N SER A 60 -10.12 4.38 -1.67
CA SER A 60 -9.78 5.71 -1.16
C SER A 60 -8.29 5.79 -0.85
N TYR A 61 -7.56 6.40 -1.77
CA TYR A 61 -6.12 6.63 -1.66
C TYR A 61 -5.73 7.34 -0.35
N ALA A 62 -6.43 8.45 -0.05
CA ALA A 62 -6.13 9.31 1.09
C ALA A 62 -6.32 8.58 2.45
N MET A 63 -7.28 7.66 2.53
CA MET A 63 -7.52 6.94 3.78
C MET A 63 -6.43 5.91 4.09
N LEU A 64 -5.96 5.18 3.07
CA LEU A 64 -4.84 4.26 3.24
C LEU A 64 -3.55 5.00 3.60
N LEU A 65 -3.25 6.12 2.94
CA LEU A 65 -2.11 6.94 3.29
C LEU A 65 -2.16 7.44 4.73
N GLY A 66 -3.33 7.90 5.19
CA GLY A 66 -3.51 8.32 6.58
C GLY A 66 -3.22 7.20 7.59
N ALA A 67 -3.63 5.96 7.27
CA ALA A 67 -3.32 4.79 8.10
C ALA A 67 -1.82 4.43 8.08
N ILE A 68 -1.16 4.54 6.92
CA ILE A 68 0.29 4.30 6.77
C ILE A 68 1.08 5.32 7.57
N ALA A 69 0.73 6.61 7.48
CA ALA A 69 1.44 7.71 8.12
C ALA A 69 1.50 7.59 9.66
N LEU A 70 0.57 6.86 10.30
CA LEU A 70 0.62 6.60 11.74
C LEU A 70 1.76 5.66 12.16
N GLY A 71 2.32 4.91 11.22
CA GLY A 71 3.32 3.87 11.48
C GLY A 71 4.66 4.03 10.75
N SER A 72 4.84 5.09 9.97
CA SER A 72 6.07 5.36 9.19
C SER A 72 6.60 6.76 9.51
N SER A 73 7.93 6.93 9.57
CA SER A 73 8.54 8.21 9.95
C SER A 73 9.36 8.87 8.83
N LEU A 74 9.84 8.10 7.86
CA LEU A 74 10.80 8.55 6.85
C LEU A 74 10.26 8.48 5.42
N LEU A 75 9.26 7.65 5.16
CA LEU A 75 8.66 7.49 3.84
C LEU A 75 7.98 8.76 3.31
N GLN A 76 8.25 9.08 2.05
CA GLN A 76 7.40 9.97 1.27
C GLN A 76 6.13 9.21 0.80
N LEU A 77 4.97 9.83 1.07
CA LEU A 77 3.65 9.32 0.69
C LEU A 77 3.02 10.25 -0.38
N PRO A 78 3.14 9.94 -1.67
CA PRO A 78 2.83 10.89 -2.75
C PRO A 78 1.32 11.12 -2.92
N LEU A 79 0.77 12.30 -2.63
CA LEU A 79 -0.69 12.54 -2.67
C LEU A 79 -1.35 12.61 -4.08
N ASN A 80 -0.67 12.11 -5.11
CA ASN A 80 -1.01 12.33 -6.50
C ASN A 80 -1.80 11.11 -7.02
N LYS A 81 -3.03 11.32 -7.50
CA LYS A 81 -3.82 10.26 -8.17
C LYS A 81 -3.25 9.91 -9.54
#